data_AF-A0A2V8J8F7-F1
#
_entry.id   AF-A0A2V8J8F7-F1
#
_cell.length_a   1.000
_cell.length_b   1.000
_cell.length_c   1.000
_cell.angle_alpha   90.00
_cell.angle_beta   90.00
_cell.angle_gamma   90.00
#
_symmetry.space_group_name_H-M   'P 1'
#
loop_
_entity.id
_entity.type
_entity.pdbx_description
1 polymer ?
#
loop_
_entity_poly.entity_id
_entity_poly.type
_entity_poly.pdbx_seq_one_letter_code
_entity_poly.pdbx_strand_id
1 'polypeptide(L)' 'MPEVDAQFIKDTREKLRCSRALFARRLCMNERTLEKWEQGRAKPNSQAAALLLLVRHFPDTLERLRRIATAESS' A
#
# COMPACT_ATOMS: atom_id res chain seq x y z
N MET A 1 6.31 16.32 1.22
CA MET A 1 6.07 14.92 0.79
C MET A 1 5.54 14.97 -0.63
N PRO A 2 5.97 14.11 -1.56
CA PRO A 2 5.31 13.97 -2.85
C PRO A 2 3.82 13.72 -2.64
N GLU A 3 2.96 14.27 -3.50
CA GLU A 3 1.51 14.05 -3.36
C GLU A 3 1.18 12.58 -3.67
N VAL A 4 0.58 11.89 -2.70
CA VAL A 4 0.08 10.51 -2.83
C VAL A 4 -1.41 10.61 -3.11
N ASP A 5 -1.76 10.86 -4.36
CA ASP A 5 -3.15 10.97 -4.81
C ASP A 5 -3.76 9.61 -5.19
N ALA A 6 -5.05 9.63 -5.56
CA ALA A 6 -5.79 8.43 -5.94
C ALA A 6 -5.16 7.67 -7.12
N GLN A 7 -4.64 8.41 -8.12
CA GLN A 7 -4.05 7.83 -9.31
C GLN A 7 -2.71 7.16 -8.98
N PHE A 8 -1.87 7.82 -8.20
CA PHE A 8 -0.60 7.27 -7.71
C PHE A 8 -0.80 5.95 -6.98
N ILE A 9 -1.82 5.85 -6.12
CA ILE A 9 -2.11 4.63 -5.35
C ILE A 9 -2.53 3.50 -6.29
N LYS A 10 -3.45 3.79 -7.23
CA LYS A 10 -3.93 2.83 -8.22
C LYS A 10 -2.78 2.33 -9.11
N ASP A 11 -1.97 3.25 -9.62
CA ASP A 11 -0.80 2.94 -10.47
C ASP A 11 0.26 2.14 -9.73
N THR A 12 0.45 2.40 -8.43
CA THR A 12 1.38 1.64 -7.60
C THR A 12 0.92 0.20 -7.47
N ARG A 13 -0.36 -0.02 -7.15
CA ARG A 13 -0.93 -1.37 -7.05
C ARG A 13 -0.83 -2.12 -8.39
N GLU A 14 -1.17 -1.46 -9.49
CA GLU A 14 -1.16 -2.07 -10.83
C GLU A 14 0.25 -2.38 -11.33
N LYS A 15 1.21 -1.49 -11.09
CA LYS A 15 2.64 -1.74 -11.37
C LYS A 15 3.16 -2.99 -10.64
N LEU A 16 2.67 -3.23 -9.43
CA LEU A 16 3.04 -4.40 -8.61
C LEU A 16 2.20 -5.65 -8.93
N ARG A 17 1.34 -5.58 -9.95
CA ARG A 17 0.46 -6.67 -10.41
C ARG A 17 -0.35 -7.29 -9.27
N CYS A 18 -0.80 -6.46 -8.34
CA CYS A 18 -1.61 -6.89 -7.20
C CYS A 18 -3.08 -6.57 -7.42
N SER A 19 -3.96 -7.49 -7.05
CA SER A 19 -5.37 -7.15 -6.80
C SER A 19 -5.47 -6.21 -5.60
N ARG A 20 -6.59 -5.50 -5.47
CA ARG A 20 -6.81 -4.57 -4.34
C ARG A 20 -6.75 -5.30 -2.99
N ALA A 21 -7.45 -6.43 -2.86
CA ALA A 21 -7.39 -7.30 -1.70
C ALA A 21 -5.97 -7.76 -1.35
N LEU A 22 -5.19 -8.22 -2.34
CA LEU A 22 -3.82 -8.68 -2.11
C LEU A 22 -2.91 -7.52 -1.67
N PHE A 23 -3.04 -6.36 -2.31
CA PHE A 23 -2.25 -5.18 -1.97
C PHE A 23 -2.56 -4.68 -0.57
N ALA A 24 -3.85 -4.56 -0.22
CA ALA A 24 -4.30 -4.20 1.11
C ALA A 24 -3.78 -5.17 2.18
N ARG A 25 -3.88 -6.48 1.93
CA ARG A 25 -3.35 -7.51 2.83
C ARG A 25 -1.84 -7.39 3.03
N ARG A 26 -1.06 -7.19 1.97
CA ARG A 26 0.41 -7.06 2.05
C ARG A 26 0.86 -5.78 2.75
N LEU A 27 0.04 -4.73 2.71
CA LEU A 27 0.29 -3.48 3.44
C LEU A 27 -0.30 -3.51 4.87
N CYS A 28 -0.94 -4.61 5.29
CA CYS A 28 -1.66 -4.72 6.55
C CYS A 28 -2.77 -3.66 6.71
N MET A 29 -3.51 -3.39 5.65
CA MET A 29 -4.56 -2.35 5.59
C MET A 29 -5.93 -2.94 5.29
N ASN A 30 -6.98 -2.21 5.66
CA ASN A 30 -8.33 -2.55 5.26
C ASN A 30 -8.56 -2.26 3.76
N GLU A 31 -9.01 -3.25 3.00
CA GLU A 31 -9.30 -3.13 1.56
C GLU A 31 -10.27 -1.99 1.24
N ARG A 32 -11.29 -1.78 2.07
CA ARG A 32 -12.27 -0.69 1.89
C ARG A 32 -11.65 0.69 2.08
N THR A 33 -10.60 0.79 2.91
CA THR A 33 -9.85 2.05 3.08
C THR A 33 -9.02 2.33 1.84
N LEU A 34 -8.31 1.32 1.34
CA LEU A 34 -7.56 1.42 0.08
C LEU A 34 -8.47 1.80 -1.10
N GLU A 35 -9.66 1.20 -1.19
CA GLU A 35 -10.64 1.54 -2.24
C GLU A 35 -11.07 3.01 -2.18
N LYS A 36 -11.38 3.53 -0.97
CA LYS A 36 -11.74 4.94 -0.79
C LYS A 36 -10.60 5.89 -1.23
N TRP A 37 -9.34 5.50 -1.01
CA TRP A 37 -8.19 6.28 -1.46
C TRP A 37 -8.02 6.24 -2.97
N GLU A 38 -8.12 5.06 -3.59
CA GLU A 38 -8.08 4.92 -5.07
C GLU A 38 -9.24 5.64 -5.78
N GLN A 39 -10.35 5.91 -5.07
CA GLN A 39 -11.47 6.72 -5.57
C GLN A 39 -11.36 8.21 -5.23
N GLY A 40 -10.33 8.65 -4.50
CA GLY A 40 -10.18 10.03 -4.03
C GLY A 40 -11.20 10.46 -2.97
N ARG A 41 -11.97 9.52 -2.39
CA ARG A 41 -12.98 9.79 -1.35
C ARG A 41 -12.38 9.98 0.04
N ALA A 42 -11.12 9.59 0.21
CA ALA A 42 -10.32 9.85 1.40
C ALA A 42 -8.84 9.95 1.00
N LYS A 43 -8.01 10.48 1.89
CA LYS A 43 -6.55 10.55 1.70
C LYS A 43 -5.81 9.64 2.68
N PRO A 44 -4.67 9.06 2.30
CA PRO A 44 -3.80 8.37 3.25
C PRO A 44 -3.25 9.35 4.29
N ASN A 45 -3.07 8.87 5.53
CA ASN A 45 -2.32 9.61 6.53
C ASN A 45 -0.81 9.62 6.18
N SER A 46 -0.02 10.41 6.91
CA SER A 46 1.42 10.57 6.62
C SER A 46 2.21 9.26 6.64
N GLN A 47 1.86 8.32 7.52
CA GLN A 47 2.53 7.02 7.62
C GLN A 47 2.19 6.12 6.42
N ALA A 48 0.90 6.04 6.07
CA ALA A 48 0.45 5.29 4.90
C ALA A 48 1.00 5.87 3.60
N ALA A 49 1.05 7.19 3.48
CA ALA A 49 1.65 7.88 2.33
C ALA A 49 3.14 7.53 2.19
N ALA A 50 3.90 7.56 3.29
CA ALA A 50 5.29 7.13 3.30
C ALA A 50 5.45 5.66 2.90
N LEU A 51 4.58 4.77 3.40
CA LEU A 51 4.61 3.34 3.05
C LEU A 51 4.32 3.11 1.56
N LEU A 52 3.34 3.83 0.99
CA LEU A 52 3.00 3.77 -0.44
C LEU A 52 4.16 4.25 -1.30
N LEU A 53 4.85 5.32 -0.90
CA LEU A 53 6.06 5.81 -1.56
C LEU A 53 7.19 4.76 -1.51
N LEU A 54 7.45 4.19 -0.32
CA LEU A 54 8.47 3.16 -0.16
C LEU A 54 8.20 1.96 -1.06
N VAL A 55 6.96 1.48 -1.10
CA VAL A 55 6.59 0.32 -1.93
C VAL A 55 6.63 0.64 -3.43
N ARG A 56 6.36 1.89 -3.82
CA ARG A 56 6.50 2.35 -5.22
C ARG A 56 7.94 2.37 -5.70
N HIS A 57 8.88 2.79 -4.83
CA HIS A 57 10.30 2.92 -5.15
C HIS A 57 11.10 1.63 -4.90
N PHE A 58 10.70 0.85 -3.89
CA PHE A 58 11.34 -0.38 -3.45
C PHE A 58 10.28 -1.49 -3.35
N PRO A 59 9.91 -2.14 -4.48
CA PRO A 59 8.89 -3.19 -4.51
C PRO A 59 9.12 -4.36 -3.56
N ASP A 60 10.38 -4.66 -3.22
CA ASP A 60 10.77 -5.69 -2.25
C ASP A 60 10.30 -5.37 -0.82
N THR A 61 9.92 -4.12 -0.54
CA THR A 61 9.30 -3.71 0.73
C THR A 61 8.08 -4.55 1.08
N LEU A 62 7.25 -4.96 0.10
CA LEU A 62 6.09 -5.81 0.39
C LEU A 62 6.50 -7.18 0.96
N GLU A 63 7.59 -7.76 0.46
CA GLU A 63 8.11 -9.03 0.96
C GLU A 63 8.78 -8.84 2.33
N ARG A 64 9.46 -7.71 2.55
CA ARG A 64 10.02 -7.37 3.88
C ARG A 64 8.93 -7.25 4.93
N LEU A 65 7.82 -6.56 4.64
CA LEU A 65 6.67 -6.45 5.53
C LEU A 65 6.08 -7.83 5.85
N ARG A 66 5.92 -8.69 4.83
CA ARG A 66 5.44 -10.06 5.01
C ARG A 66 6.33 -10.85 5.96
N ARG A 67 7.66 -10.76 5.82
CA ARG A 67 8.62 -11.45 6.68
C ARG A 67 8.54 -10.97 8.13
N ILE A 68 8.47 -9.67 8.36
CA ILE A 68 8.32 -9.09 9.70
C ILE A 68 7.02 -9.58 10.34
N ALA A 69 5.89 -9.46 9.63
CA ALA A 69 4.59 -9.88 10.13
C ALA A 69 4.51 -11.39 10.45
N THR A 70 5.26 -12.23 9.72
CA THR A 70 5.30 -13.68 9.95
C THR A 70 6.28 -14.06 11.07
N ALA A 71 7.43 -13.37 11.18
CA ALA A 71 8.46 -13.66 12.18
C ALA A 71 8.04 -13.31 13.60
N GLU A 72 7.16 -12.32 13.78
CA GLU A 72 6.59 -11.95 15.09
C GLU A 72 5.50 -12.94 15.57
N SER A 73 5.07 -13.87 14.71
CA SER A 73 4.03 -14.86 15.01
C SER A 73 4.60 -16.26 15.33
N SER A 74 5.92 -16.38 15.54
CA SER A 74 6.62 -17.64 15.85
C SER A 74 7.42 -17.55 17.14
#